data_AF-A0A969PNB4-F1
#
_entry.id   AF-A0A969PNB4-F1
#
_cell.length_a   1.000
_cell.length_b   1.000
_cell.length_c   1.000
_cell.angle_alpha   90.00
_cell.angle_beta   90.00
_cell.angle_gamma   90.00
#
_symmetry.space_group_name_H-M   'P 1'
#
loop_
_entity.id
_entity.type
_entity.pdbx_description
1 polymer ?
#
loop_
_entity_poly.entity_id
_entity_poly.type
_entity_poly.pdbx_seq_one_letter_code
_entity_poly.pdbx_strand_id
1 'polypeptide(L)' 'MQDVILATLAGLIVGFVFAWIRLPIPAPPALPGIMGIFGIYFGYKIFQWVSTSFFG' A
#
# COMPACT_ATOMS: atom_id res chain seq x y z
N MET A 1 -9.32 11.81 -4.46
CA MET A 1 -10.10 11.06 -3.43
C MET A 1 -10.86 9.89 -4.02
N GLN A 2 -11.49 10.04 -5.18
CA GLN A 2 -12.15 8.95 -5.91
C GLN A 2 -11.22 7.73 -6.09
N ASP A 3 -9.96 7.94 -6.49
CA ASP A 3 -9.00 6.84 -6.70
C ASP A 3 -8.73 6.03 -5.44
N VAL A 4 -8.68 6.68 -4.26
CA VAL A 4 -8.45 6.01 -2.97
C VAL A 4 -9.64 5.12 -2.61
N ILE A 5 -10.85 5.62 -2.83
CA ILE A 5 -12.10 4.88 -2.58
C ILE A 5 -12.21 3.69 -3.54
N LEU A 6 -11.93 3.91 -4.82
CA LEU A 6 -11.95 2.87 -5.85
C LEU A 6 -10.89 1.80 -5.61
N ALA A 7 -9.66 2.18 -5.24
CA ALA A 7 -8.59 1.23 -4.92
C ALA A 7 -8.91 0.41 -3.66
N THR A 8 -9.52 1.03 -2.65
CA THR A 8 -9.94 0.34 -1.43
C THR A 8 -11.07 -0.66 -1.72
N LEU A 9 -12.09 -0.25 -2.49
CA LEU A 9 -13.18 -1.13 -2.91
C LEU A 9 -12.69 -2.28 -3.79
N ALA A 10 -11.82 -2.01 -4.76
CA ALA A 10 -11.22 -3.05 -5.59
C ALA A 10 -10.44 -4.06 -4.75
N GLY A 11 -9.60 -3.60 -3.82
CA GLY A 11 -8.86 -4.46 -2.89
C GLY A 11 -9.78 -5.32 -2.01
N LEU A 12 -10.87 -4.73 -1.49
CA LEU A 12 -11.87 -5.44 -0.69
C LEU A 12 -12.60 -6.52 -1.50
N ILE A 13 -13.07 -6.19 -2.70
CA ILE A 13 -13.79 -7.13 -3.57
C ILE A 13 -12.86 -8.29 -3.97
N VAL A 14 -11.63 -7.99 -4.40
CA VAL A 14 -10.66 -9.01 -4.79
C VAL A 14 -10.32 -9.90 -3.60
N GLY A 15 -10.01 -9.33 -2.44
CA GLY A 15 -9.70 -10.10 -1.22
C GLY A 15 -10.87 -10.99 -0.80
N PHE A 16 -12.09 -10.48 -0.83
CA PHE A 16 -13.30 -11.21 -0.48
C PHE A 16 -13.55 -12.38 -1.44
N VAL A 17 -13.51 -12.13 -2.75
CA VAL A 17 -13.74 -13.18 -3.77
C VAL A 17 -12.72 -14.29 -3.63
N PHE A 18 -11.43 -13.97 -3.50
CA PHE A 18 -10.36 -14.97 -3.39
C PHE A 18 -10.45 -15.80 -2.10
N ALA A 19 -10.77 -15.15 -0.97
CA ALA A 19 -11.03 -15.86 0.28
C ALA A 19 -12.26 -16.77 0.17
N TRP A 20 -13.32 -16.33 -0.50
CA TRP A 20 -14.55 -17.10 -0.67
C TRP A 20 -14.34 -18.37 -1.50
N ILE A 21 -13.60 -18.27 -2.61
CA ILE A 21 -13.28 -19.42 -3.48
C ILE A 21 -12.05 -20.21 -2.99
N ARG A 22 -11.48 -19.85 -1.83
CA ARG A 22 -10.28 -20.46 -1.22
C ARG A 22 -9.07 -20.54 -2.16
N LEU A 23 -8.95 -19.58 -3.08
CA LEU A 23 -7.77 -19.49 -3.93
C LEU A 23 -6.64 -18.79 -3.15
N PRO A 24 -5.37 -19.16 -3.42
CA PRO A 24 -4.25 -18.35 -2.96
C PRO A 24 -4.44 -16.92 -3.46
N ILE A 25 -4.34 -15.96 -2.54
CA ILE A 25 -4.43 -14.54 -2.86
C ILE A 25 -3.30 -14.17 -3.83
N PRO A 26 -3.58 -13.48 -4.95
CA PRO A 26 -2.59 -13.07 -5.95
C PRO A 26 -1.79 -11.84 -5.50
N ALA A 27 -2.11 -11.31 -4.31
CA ALA A 27 -1.40 -10.19 -3.71
C ALA A 27 0.04 -10.61 -3.31
N PRO A 28 1.00 -9.66 -3.29
CA PRO A 28 2.32 -9.86 -2.68
C PRO A 28 2.17 -10.48 -1.29
N PRO A 29 3.17 -11.21 -0.74
CA PRO A 29 3.11 -11.78 0.60
C PRO A 29 2.51 -10.75 1.56
N ALA A 30 1.32 -11.04 2.08
CA ALA A 30 0.32 -10.01 2.38
C ALA A 30 0.84 -8.91 3.30
N LEU A 31 1.63 -9.26 4.31
CA LEU A 31 2.26 -8.29 5.22
C LEU A 31 3.59 -7.73 4.67
N PRO A 32 4.58 -8.54 4.24
CA PRO A 32 5.83 -8.02 3.71
C PRO A 32 5.68 -7.04 2.54
N GLY A 33 4.75 -7.30 1.61
CA GLY A 33 4.51 -6.42 0.47
C GLY A 33 3.94 -5.05 0.87
N ILE A 34 2.97 -5.03 1.79
CA ILE A 34 2.40 -3.79 2.33
C ILE A 34 3.47 -2.99 3.07
N MET A 35 4.26 -3.65 3.91
CA MET A 35 5.34 -3.01 4.66
C MET A 35 6.43 -2.44 3.74
N GLY A 36 6.72 -3.09 2.61
CA GLY A 36 7.64 -2.57 1.60
C GLY A 36 7.15 -1.25 0.98
N ILE A 37 5.91 -1.21 0.49
CA ILE A 37 5.31 0.01 -0.09
C ILE A 37 5.24 1.14 0.94
N PHE A 38 4.83 0.81 2.16
CA PHE A 38 4.81 1.77 3.26
C PHE A 38 6.20 2.33 3.56
N GLY A 39 7.21 1.47 3.66
CA GLY A 39 8.59 1.87 3.92
C GLY A 39 9.17 2.78 2.83
N ILE A 40 8.87 2.50 1.56
CA ILE A 40 9.28 3.34 0.42
C ILE A 40 8.69 4.75 0.55
N TYR A 41 7.37 4.85 0.76
CA TYR A 41 6.71 6.15 0.88
C TYR A 41 7.16 6.91 2.13
N PHE A 42 7.28 6.21 3.26
CA PHE A 42 7.69 6.80 4.53
C PHE A 42 9.15 7.30 4.47
N GLY A 43 10.06 6.52 3.88
CA GLY A 43 11.44 6.93 3.65
C GLY A 43 11.54 8.17 2.75
N TYR A 44 10.74 8.23 1.69
CA TYR A 44 10.65 9.42 0.85
C TYR A 44 10.17 10.65 1.63
N LYS A 45 9.15 10.50 2.49
CA LYS A 45 8.66 11.60 3.33
C LYS A 45 9.68 12.07 4.35
N ILE A 46 10.41 11.16 4.99
CA ILE A 46 11.52 11.51 5.88
C ILE A 46 12.58 12.28 5.10
N PHE A 47 12.97 11.81 3.91
CA PHE A 47 13.95 12.50 3.09
C PHE A 47 13.49 13.91 2.70
N GLN A 48 12.22 14.08 2.30
CA GLN A 48 11.65 15.41 2.03
C GLN A 48 11.74 16.32 3.27
N TRP A 49 11.38 15.81 4.45
CA TRP A 49 11.42 16.58 5.69
C TRP A 49 12.86 17.01 6.04
N VAL A 50 13.80 16.07 6.02
CA VAL A 50 15.22 16.34 6.26
C VAL A 50 15.77 17.33 5.22
N SER A 51 15.47 17.12 3.94
CA SER A 51 15.93 18.00 2.87
C SER A 51 15.43 19.44 3.06
N THR A 52 14.15 19.63 3.42
CA THR A 52 13.60 20.96 3.67
C THR A 52 14.17 21.61 4.93
N SER A 53 14.46 20.84 5.98
CA SER A 53 14.99 21.39 7.24
C SER A 53 16.49 21.72 7.21
N PHE A 54 17.28 21.08 6.35
CA PHE A 54 18.74 21.27 6.29
C PHE A 54 19.22 22.06 5.06
N PHE A 55 18.46 22.06 3.96
CA PHE A 55 18.85 22.74 2.71
C PHE A 55 17.84 23.80 2.25
N GLY A 56 16.83 24.10 3.07
CA GLY A 56 15.82 25.14 2.84
C GLY A 56 16.05 26.42 3.62
#